data_AF-A0A7C4MDK7-F1
#
_entry.id   AF-A0A7C4MDK7-F1
#
_cell.length_a   1.000
_cell.length_b   1.000
_cell.length_c   1.000
_cell.angle_alpha   90.00
_cell.angle_beta   90.00
_cell.angle_gamma   90.00
#
_symmetry.space_group_name_H-M   'P 1'
#
loop_
_entity.id
_entity.type
_entity.pdbx_description
1 polymer ?
#
loop_
_entity_poly.entity_id
_entity_poly.type
_entity_poly.pdbx_seq_one_letter_code
_entity_poly.pdbx_strand_id
1 'polypeptide(L)'
;MVGLSLPFFKRKTDKSVVVTAEGEEVVVDPVPENAEILDEYWVREKYARVVIARPPESSAITYYVDEVKLNPDERVAYLKISDII
;
A
#
# COMPACT_ATOMS: atom_id res chain seq x y z
N MET A 1 -20.29 20.17 -30.64
CA MET A 1 -20.06 18.71 -30.56
C MET A 1 -18.59 18.44 -30.86
N VAL A 2 -17.72 18.42 -29.85
CA VAL A 2 -16.40 17.77 -29.94
C VAL A 2 -16.04 17.32 -28.52
N GLY A 3 -16.16 16.02 -28.27
CA GLY A 3 -15.72 15.40 -27.03
C GLY A 3 -14.22 15.18 -27.08
N LEU A 4 -13.47 15.73 -26.11
CA LEU A 4 -12.11 15.31 -25.84
C LEU A 4 -12.15 14.04 -25.00
N SER A 5 -11.93 12.91 -25.67
CA SER A 5 -11.60 11.63 -25.03
C SER A 5 -10.17 11.74 -24.49
N LEU A 6 -10.01 11.74 -23.17
CA LEU A 6 -8.70 11.62 -22.52
C LEU A 6 -8.33 10.15 -22.38
N PRO A 7 -7.06 9.78 -22.65
CA PRO A 7 -6.63 8.39 -22.75
C PRO A 7 -6.61 7.69 -21.39
N PHE A 8 -7.13 6.47 -21.40
CA PHE A 8 -7.12 5.46 -20.36
C PHE A 8 -5.70 5.26 -19.81
N PHE A 9 -5.41 5.76 -18.61
CA PHE A 9 -4.15 5.52 -17.93
C PHE A 9 -4.21 4.14 -17.24
N LYS A 10 -3.51 3.17 -17.83
CA LYS A 10 -3.44 1.77 -17.38
C LYS A 10 -2.66 1.69 -16.06
N ARG A 11 -3.36 1.55 -14.93
CA ARG A 11 -2.78 1.30 -13.59
C ARG A 11 -1.96 0.01 -13.64
N LYS A 12 -0.66 0.09 -13.35
CA LYS A 12 0.22 -1.08 -13.22
C LYS A 12 -0.08 -1.75 -11.87
N THR A 13 -0.42 -3.03 -11.91
CA THR A 13 -0.55 -3.91 -10.76
C THR A 13 0.80 -3.99 -10.03
N ASP A 14 0.82 -3.48 -8.81
CA ASP A 14 1.99 -3.49 -7.92
C ASP A 14 2.22 -4.93 -7.40
N LYS A 15 3.49 -5.34 -7.35
CA LYS A 15 3.92 -6.72 -7.18
C LYS A 15 4.09 -7.01 -5.68
N SER A 16 3.40 -8.01 -5.14
CA SER A 16 3.47 -8.39 -3.73
C SER A 16 4.89 -8.84 -3.34
N VAL A 17 5.40 -8.31 -2.23
CA VAL A 17 6.71 -8.66 -1.66
C VAL A 17 6.47 -9.22 -0.27
N VAL A 18 6.81 -10.49 -0.08
CA VAL A 18 6.72 -11.18 1.21
C VAL A 18 8.00 -10.87 1.98
N VAL A 19 7.88 -10.27 3.17
CA VAL A 19 9.03 -9.95 4.05
C VAL A 19 8.87 -10.74 5.34
N THR A 20 9.82 -11.63 5.61
CA THR A 20 9.79 -12.49 6.79
C THR A 20 10.45 -11.76 7.97
N ALA A 21 9.63 -11.24 8.89
CA ALA A 21 10.09 -10.80 10.21
C ALA A 21 9.63 -11.85 11.23
N GLU A 22 10.59 -12.47 11.93
CA GLU A 22 10.41 -13.34 13.10
C GLU A 22 9.07 -14.10 13.21
N GLY A 23 8.90 -15.14 12.38
CA GLY A 23 7.93 -16.22 12.61
C GLY A 23 6.53 -16.07 11.99
N GLU A 24 6.16 -14.89 11.50
CA GLU A 24 4.88 -14.68 10.80
C GLU A 24 5.11 -14.14 9.37
N GLU A 25 4.40 -14.72 8.39
CA GLU A 25 4.52 -14.34 6.98
C GLU A 25 3.79 -13.01 6.74
N VAL A 26 4.53 -11.89 6.77
CA VAL A 26 3.97 -10.57 6.48
C VAL A 26 3.85 -10.40 4.97
N VAL A 27 2.62 -10.44 4.48
CA VAL A 27 2.29 -10.14 3.08
C VAL A 27 2.05 -8.63 2.94
N VAL A 28 2.89 -7.97 2.16
CA VAL A 28 2.75 -6.53 1.86
C VAL A 28 1.86 -6.39 0.62
N ASP A 29 0.56 -6.28 0.84
CA ASP A 29 -0.43 -5.99 -0.21
C ASP A 29 -1.07 -4.62 0.00
N PRO A 30 -1.34 -3.86 -1.09
CA PRO A 30 -2.13 -2.65 -0.99
C PRO A 30 -3.56 -2.98 -0.56
N VAL A 31 -4.21 -2.03 0.14
CA VAL A 31 -5.64 -2.13 0.44
C VAL A 31 -6.42 -2.27 -0.88
N PRO A 32 -7.23 -3.32 -1.07
CA PRO A 32 -8.01 -3.48 -2.30
C PRO A 32 -8.99 -2.31 -2.49
N GLU A 33 -9.11 -1.79 -3.71
CA GLU A 33 -9.98 -0.63 -4.01
C GLU A 33 -11.46 -0.89 -3.74
N ASN A 34 -11.86 -2.16 -3.75
CA ASN A 34 -13.21 -2.65 -3.53
C ASN A 34 -13.39 -3.32 -2.15
N ALA A 35 -12.46 -3.13 -1.22
CA ALA A 35 -12.62 -3.59 0.16
C ALA A 35 -13.64 -2.71 0.90
N GLU A 36 -14.41 -3.34 1.78
CA GLU A 36 -15.30 -2.64 2.71
C GLU A 36 -14.46 -2.16 3.91
N ILE A 37 -14.23 -0.85 4.01
CA ILE A 37 -13.47 -0.26 5.12
C ILE A 37 -14.37 -0.20 6.35
N LEU A 38 -13.93 -0.84 7.44
CA LEU A 38 -14.64 -0.88 8.72
C LEU A 38 -14.17 0.24 9.66
N ASP A 39 -12.86 0.47 9.72
CA ASP A 39 -12.26 1.51 10.56
C ASP A 39 -10.85 1.88 10.06
N GLU A 40 -10.38 3.06 10.45
CA GLU A 40 -9.02 3.52 10.19
C GLU A 40 -8.47 4.35 11.36
N TYR A 41 -7.21 4.12 11.71
CA TYR A 41 -6.53 4.92 12.72
C TYR A 41 -5.06 5.14 12.39
N TRP A 42 -4.59 6.33 12.76
CA TRP A 42 -3.19 6.70 12.61
C TRP A 42 -2.33 6.00 13.65
N VAL A 43 -1.37 5.21 13.20
CA VAL A 43 -0.28 4.72 14.05
C VAL A 43 0.76 5.82 14.21
N ARG A 44 1.06 6.49 13.10
CA ARG A 44 1.90 7.68 13.07
C ARG A 44 1.34 8.65 12.05
N GLU A 45 0.80 9.75 12.54
CA GLU A 45 0.11 10.74 11.72
C GLU A 45 0.94 11.11 10.49
N LYS A 46 0.32 11.10 9.31
CA LYS A 46 0.91 11.42 7.99
C LYS A 46 1.92 10.41 7.43
N TYR A 47 2.33 9.41 8.19
CA TYR A 47 3.34 8.43 7.76
C TYR A 47 2.81 7.01 7.68
N ALA A 48 1.97 6.60 8.63
CA ALA A 48 1.43 5.26 8.71
C ALA A 48 0.05 5.27 9.37
N ARG A 49 -0.89 4.56 8.75
CA ARG A 49 -2.19 4.23 9.35
C ARG A 49 -2.49 2.75 9.18
N VAL A 50 -3.30 2.23 10.08
CA VAL A 50 -3.91 0.91 9.93
C VAL A 50 -5.30 1.10 9.36
N VAL A 51 -5.60 0.33 8.32
CA VAL A 51 -6.93 0.23 7.71
C VAL A 51 -7.48 -1.15 8.04
N ILE A 52 -8.59 -1.19 8.77
CA ILE A 52 -9.32 -2.41 9.06
C ILE A 52 -10.38 -2.56 7.99
N ALA A 53 -10.27 -3.59 7.15
CA ALA A 53 -11.19 -3.78 6.04
C ALA A 53 -11.57 -5.24 5.82
N ARG A 54 -12.72 -5.45 5.20
CA ARG A 54 -13.15 -6.76 4.68
C ARG A 54 -12.85 -6.79 3.17
N PRO A 55 -11.90 -7.61 2.70
CA PRO A 55 -11.62 -7.74 1.27
C PRO A 55 -12.79 -8.40 0.54
N PRO A 56 -12.94 -8.14 -0.77
CA PRO A 56 -14.04 -8.71 -1.58
C PRO A 56 -14.00 -10.25 -1.65
N GLU A 57 -12.82 -10.85 -1.57
CA GLU A 57 -12.61 -12.29 -1.74
C GLU A 57 -12.73 -13.09 -0.44
N SER A 58 -12.85 -12.42 0.71
CA SER A 58 -12.94 -13.08 2.01
C SER A 58 -13.90 -12.37 2.96
N SER A 59 -14.62 -13.15 3.77
CA SER A 59 -15.46 -12.59 4.85
C SER A 59 -14.64 -12.20 6.09
N ALA A 60 -13.37 -12.59 6.14
CA ALA A 60 -12.48 -12.28 7.25
C ALA A 60 -12.16 -10.78 7.30
N ILE A 61 -11.97 -10.26 8.52
CA ILE A 61 -11.47 -8.90 8.73
C ILE A 61 -9.95 -8.95 8.60
N THR A 62 -9.40 -8.10 7.74
CA THR A 62 -7.96 -7.98 7.49
C THR A 62 -7.47 -6.62 7.93
N TYR A 63 -6.30 -6.61 8.56
CA TYR A 63 -5.60 -5.39 8.94
C TYR A 63 -4.56 -5.08 7.87
N TYR A 64 -4.71 -3.94 7.21
CA TYR A 64 -3.76 -3.44 6.23
C TYR A 64 -2.96 -2.30 6.84
N VAL A 65 -1.64 -2.31 6.62
CA VAL A 65 -0.76 -1.23 7.02
C VAL A 65 -0.50 -0.34 5.81
N ASP A 66 -1.06 0.87 5.84
CA ASP A 66 -0.92 1.87 4.79
C ASP A 66 0.19 2.87 5.19
N GLU A 67 1.34 2.71 4.55
CA GLU A 67 2.52 3.56 4.73
C GLU A 67 2.78 4.42 3.50
N VAL A 68 3.34 5.60 3.74
CA VAL A 68 3.83 6.46 2.65
C VAL A 68 4.86 5.70 1.83
N LYS A 69 4.53 5.47 0.55
CA LYS A 69 5.42 4.80 -0.39
C LYS A 69 6.43 5.81 -0.94
N LEU A 70 7.71 5.48 -0.80
CA LEU A 70 8.78 6.22 -1.48
C LEU A 70 8.68 6.02 -2.98
N ASN A 71 8.82 7.10 -3.74
CA ASN A 71 9.01 7.02 -5.18
C ASN A 71 10.38 6.39 -5.51
N PRO A 72 10.63 5.98 -6.78
CA PRO A 72 11.88 5.31 -7.14
C PRO A 72 13.14 6.10 -6.80
N ASP A 73 13.14 7.42 -6.98
CA ASP A 73 14.29 8.29 -6.71
C ASP A 73 14.54 8.43 -5.20
N GLU A 74 13.47 8.61 -4.43
CA GLU A 74 13.50 8.63 -2.97
C GLU A 74 14.01 7.32 -2.38
N ARG A 75 13.59 6.18 -2.96
CA ARG A 75 14.08 4.87 -2.53
C ARG A 75 15.58 4.73 -2.76
N VAL A 76 16.09 5.18 -3.91
CA VAL A 76 17.54 5.16 -4.20
C VAL A 76 18.29 6.07 -3.23
N ALA A 77 17.77 7.28 -2.98
CA ALA A 77 18.37 8.21 -2.03
C ALA A 77 18.39 7.63 -0.60
N TYR A 78 17.27 7.04 -0.16
CA TYR A 78 17.15 6.40 1.13
C TYR A 78 18.17 5.27 1.31
N LEU A 79 18.32 4.38 0.32
CA LEU A 79 19.28 3.28 0.39
C LEU A 79 20.72 3.80 0.55
N LYS A 80 21.11 4.82 -0.23
CA LYS A 80 22.44 5.43 -0.11
C LYS A 80 22.70 6.05 1.26
N ILE A 81 21.69 6.71 1.84
CA ILE A 81 21.79 7.31 3.18
C ILE A 81 21.86 6.22 4.25
N SER A 82 21.03 5.18 4.13
CA SER A 82 21.02 4.04 5.04
C SER A 82 22.33 3.26 5.06
N ASP A 83 23.09 3.26 3.95
CA ASP A 83 24.42 2.64 3.91
C ASP A 83 25.49 3.44 4.65
N ILE A 84 25.26 4.75 4.88
CA ILE A 84 26.22 5.67 5.52
C ILE A 84 26.00 5.74 7.04
N ILE A 85 24.74 5.56 7.49
CA ILE A 85 24.33 5.63 8.90
C ILE A 85 24.54 4.28 9.57
#